data_AF-A0A9D8SHD3-F1
#
_entry.id   AF-A0A9D8SHD3-F1
#
_cell.length_a   1.000
_cell.length_b   1.000
_cell.length_c   1.000
_cell.angle_alpha   90.00
_cell.angle_beta   90.00
_cell.angle_gamma   90.00
#
_symmetry.space_group_name_H-M   'P 1'
#
loop_
_entity.id
_entity.type
_entity.pdbx_description
1 polymer ?
#
loop_
_entity_poly.entity_id
_entity_poly.type
_entity_poly.pdbx_seq_one_letter_code
_entity_poly.pdbx_strand_id
1 'polypeptide(L)'
;MNTPFERDPAGPDARKHFRGSVVWAQTETEEQGNGQFFVMFTPAPQLDGKYTVFGRVTKGMDVVSSFRRTGPEVSETGKETAPPDRILSARVLNRPGY
;
A
#
# COMPACT_ATOMS: atom_id res chain seq x y z
N MET A 1 12.07 -10.48 20.82
CA MET A 1 10.62 -10.22 20.80
C MET A 1 10.34 -9.47 19.52
N ASN A 2 9.86 -10.12 18.47
CA ASN A 2 9.59 -9.45 17.19
C ASN A 2 8.24 -8.75 17.29
N THR A 3 8.21 -7.47 16.95
CA THR A 3 6.96 -6.71 16.89
C THR A 3 6.07 -7.29 15.79
N PRO A 4 4.73 -7.28 15.91
CA PRO A 4 3.83 -7.85 14.91
C PRO A 4 3.91 -7.15 13.53
N PHE A 5 4.60 -6.01 13.46
CA PHE A 5 4.82 -5.22 12.24
C PHE A 5 6.09 -5.65 11.49
N GLU A 6 6.95 -6.45 12.12
CA GLU A 6 8.18 -7.00 11.56
C GLU A 6 7.95 -8.39 11.00
N ARG A 7 6.92 -8.54 10.15
CA ARG A 7 6.81 -9.75 9.34
C ARG A 7 7.85 -9.68 8.23
N ASP A 8 8.79 -10.60 8.31
CA ASP A 8 9.79 -10.85 7.27
C ASP A 8 9.08 -10.99 5.91
N PRO A 9 9.37 -10.09 4.94
CA PRO A 9 8.74 -10.14 3.63
C PRO A 9 9.10 -11.41 2.85
N ALA A 10 10.18 -12.11 3.22
CA ALA A 10 10.63 -13.38 2.65
C ALA A 10 10.35 -14.61 3.55
N GLY A 11 9.65 -14.42 4.67
CA GLY A 11 9.32 -15.50 5.59
C GLY A 11 8.36 -16.55 4.99
N PRO A 12 8.21 -17.73 5.61
CA PRO A 12 7.33 -18.80 5.14
C PRO A 12 5.84 -18.37 5.06
N ASP A 13 5.46 -17.34 5.84
CA ASP A 13 4.11 -16.76 5.86
C ASP A 13 3.98 -15.50 4.98
N ALA A 14 4.94 -15.27 4.08
CA ALA A 14 4.92 -14.14 3.17
C ALA A 14 3.70 -14.19 2.24
N ARG A 15 2.99 -13.06 2.16
CA ARG A 15 1.80 -12.92 1.33
C ARG A 15 2.18 -12.36 -0.02
N LYS A 16 1.62 -12.95 -1.09
CA LYS A 16 1.88 -12.54 -2.48
C LYS A 16 1.23 -11.19 -2.83
N HIS A 17 1.84 -10.48 -3.78
CA HIS A 17 1.35 -9.23 -4.31
C HIS A 17 0.36 -9.47 -5.46
N PHE A 18 -0.91 -9.62 -5.12
CA PHE A 18 -2.02 -9.70 -6.08
C PHE A 18 -2.81 -8.38 -6.08
N ARG A 19 -3.72 -8.23 -7.06
CA ARG A 19 -4.59 -7.05 -7.15
C ARG A 19 -5.40 -6.88 -5.86
N GLY A 20 -5.29 -5.70 -5.25
CA GLY A 20 -5.92 -5.35 -3.99
C GLY A 20 -5.12 -5.70 -2.75
N SER A 21 -3.89 -6.22 -2.87
CA SER A 21 -2.97 -6.34 -1.73
C SER A 21 -2.64 -4.95 -1.18
N VAL A 22 -2.64 -4.81 0.15
CA VAL A 22 -2.24 -3.61 0.87
C VAL A 22 -0.87 -3.85 1.48
N VAL A 23 0.08 -3.00 1.11
CA VAL A 23 1.51 -3.22 1.28
C VAL A 23 2.10 -2.06 2.06
N TRP A 24 2.99 -2.37 3.00
CA TRP A 24 3.74 -1.34 3.71
C TRP A 24 4.84 -0.78 2.78
N ALA A 25 4.93 0.55 2.67
CA ALA A 25 6.01 1.19 1.92
C ALA A 25 7.25 1.25 2.81
N GLN A 26 8.25 0.44 2.48
CA GLN A 26 9.58 0.49 3.10
C GLN A 26 10.60 0.92 2.05
N THR A 27 11.46 1.86 2.39
CA THR A 27 12.63 2.22 1.58
C THR A 27 13.83 1.39 2.06
N GLU A 28 14.65 0.91 1.12
CA GLU A 28 15.83 0.07 1.44
C GLU A 28 16.87 0.79 2.32
N THR A 29 16.77 2.11 2.45
CA THR A 29 17.73 2.98 3.13
C THR A 29 17.24 3.57 4.46
N GLU A 30 15.96 3.39 4.82
CA GLU A 30 15.44 3.87 6.11
C GLU A 30 14.73 2.72 6.83
N GLU A 31 15.26 2.32 7.99
CA GLU A 31 14.61 1.41 8.94
C GLU A 31 13.29 1.99 9.49
N GLN A 32 12.93 3.22 9.14
CA GLN A 32 11.72 3.90 9.58
C GLN A 32 10.77 4.09 8.41
N GLY A 33 9.93 3.08 8.17
CA GLY A 33 8.76 3.23 7.31
C GLY A 33 7.85 4.31 7.89
N ASN A 34 7.73 5.44 7.18
CA ASN A 34 7.03 6.67 7.58
C ASN A 34 5.49 6.53 7.70
N GLY A 35 4.97 5.34 8.03
CA GLY A 35 3.53 5.06 8.03
C GLY A 35 2.90 5.02 6.64
N GLN A 36 3.71 5.05 5.58
CA GLN A 36 3.25 5.02 4.21
C GLN A 36 2.88 3.59 3.80
N PHE A 37 1.78 3.46 3.07
CA PHE A 37 1.34 2.19 2.50
C PHE A 37 0.80 2.43 1.09
N PHE A 38 0.72 1.36 0.30
CA PHE A 38 0.14 1.39 -1.04
C PHE A 38 -0.77 0.19 -1.28
N VAL A 39 -1.63 0.31 -2.30
CA VAL A 39 -2.56 -0.74 -2.72
C VAL A 39 -2.22 -1.16 -4.14
N MET A 40 -2.08 -2.46 -4.35
CA MET A 40 -1.75 -3.03 -5.66
C MET A 40 -2.94 -2.93 -6.62
N PHE A 41 -2.81 -2.19 -7.71
CA PHE A 41 -3.83 -2.17 -8.78
C PHE A 41 -3.73 -3.39 -9.70
N THR A 42 -2.51 -3.90 -9.90
CA THR A 42 -2.20 -5.07 -10.69
C THR A 42 -1.35 -6.04 -9.86
N PRO A 43 -1.33 -7.34 -10.20
CA PRO A 43 -0.38 -8.28 -9.60
C PRO A 43 1.06 -7.84 -9.89
N ALA A 44 1.94 -7.94 -8.89
CA ALA A 44 3.35 -7.57 -9.02
C ALA A 44 4.26 -8.58 -8.32
N PRO A 45 4.46 -9.77 -8.91
CA PRO A 45 5.27 -10.82 -8.30
C PRO A 45 6.72 -10.42 -8.09
N GLN A 46 7.23 -9.39 -8.78
CA GLN A 46 8.58 -8.85 -8.58
C GLN A 46 8.80 -8.19 -7.21
N LEU A 47 7.72 -7.89 -6.48
CA LEU A 47 7.76 -7.30 -5.13
C LEU A 47 7.64 -8.36 -4.02
N ASP A 48 7.33 -9.60 -4.38
CA ASP A 48 7.28 -10.73 -3.43
C ASP A 48 8.67 -10.91 -2.80
N GLY A 49 8.72 -11.09 -1.47
CA GLY A 49 10.00 -11.20 -0.75
C GLY A 49 10.66 -9.87 -0.40
N LYS A 50 10.22 -8.75 -0.99
CA LYS A 50 10.81 -7.41 -0.77
C LYS A 50 9.95 -6.50 0.08
N TYR A 51 8.63 -6.62 -0.06
CA TYR A 51 7.68 -5.78 0.65
C TYR A 51 6.67 -6.61 1.45
N THR A 52 6.32 -6.12 2.64
CA THR A 52 5.40 -6.82 3.52
C THR A 52 3.95 -6.46 3.20
N VAL A 53 3.21 -7.43 2.69
CA VAL A 53 1.75 -7.34 2.53
C VAL A 53 1.09 -7.57 3.89
N PHE A 54 0.45 -6.54 4.45
CA PHE A 54 -0.23 -6.64 5.74
C PHE A 54 -1.74 -6.86 5.62
N GLY A 55 -2.35 -6.54 4.48
CA GLY A 55 -3.79 -6.63 4.27
C GLY A 55 -4.19 -6.83 2.82
N ARG A 56 -5.51 -6.93 2.59
CA ARG A 56 -6.11 -6.91 1.26
C ARG A 56 -7.42 -6.13 1.29
N VAL A 57 -7.74 -5.47 0.19
CA VAL A 57 -9.04 -4.84 -0.02
C VAL A 57 -10.09 -5.94 -0.22
N THR A 58 -11.15 -5.91 0.58
CA THR A 58 -12.24 -6.91 0.52
C THR A 58 -13.46 -6.42 -0.24
N LYS A 59 -13.68 -5.09 -0.30
CA LYS A 59 -14.77 -4.41 -1.01
C LYS A 59 -14.28 -3.05 -1.52
N GLY A 60 -14.86 -2.55 -2.61
CA GLY A 60 -14.54 -1.22 -3.16
C GLY A 60 -13.27 -1.17 -4.02
N MET A 61 -12.86 -2.29 -4.62
CA MET A 61 -11.71 -2.30 -5.54
C MET A 61 -11.96 -1.51 -6.83
N ASP A 62 -13.23 -1.35 -7.21
CA ASP A 62 -13.73 -0.47 -8.26
C ASP A 62 -13.46 1.01 -7.92
N VAL A 63 -13.81 1.43 -6.70
CA VAL A 63 -13.51 2.78 -6.18
C VAL A 63 -12.00 3.01 -6.15
N VAL A 64 -11.24 2.05 -5.62
CA VAL A 64 -9.77 2.10 -5.58
C VAL A 64 -9.18 2.26 -6.99
N SER A 65 -9.72 1.55 -7.98
CA SER A 65 -9.28 1.71 -9.38
C SER A 65 -9.70 3.02 -10.04
N SER A 66 -10.69 3.72 -9.47
CA SER A 66 -11.17 5.02 -9.95
C SER A 66 -10.38 6.21 -9.38
N PHE A 67 -9.51 5.98 -8.38
CA PHE A 67 -8.64 7.03 -7.86
C PHE A 67 -7.80 7.65 -8.96
N ARG A 68 -7.58 8.96 -8.87
CA ARG A 68 -6.76 9.66 -9.84
C ARG A 68 -5.35 9.12 -9.80
N ARG A 69 -4.87 8.68 -10.97
CA ARG A 69 -3.46 8.33 -11.16
C ARG A 69 -2.67 9.64 -11.24
N THR A 70 -2.11 10.07 -10.13
CA THR A 70 -1.11 11.14 -10.14
C THR A 70 0.23 10.49 -10.50
N GLY A 71 0.61 10.54 -11.78
CA GLY A 71 1.94 10.15 -12.22
C GLY A 71 2.98 11.23 -11.90
N PRO A 72 4.29 10.91 -11.94
CA PRO A 72 5.36 11.90 -11.88
C PRO A 72 5.46 12.77 -13.15
N GLU A 73 4.50 12.67 -14.08
CA GLU A 73 4.32 13.67 -15.14
C GLU A 73 3.86 14.97 -14.49
N VAL A 74 4.84 15.70 -13.97
CA VAL A 74 4.93 17.14 -14.19
C VAL A 74 4.67 17.31 -15.67
N SER A 75 3.45 17.68 -16.02
CA SER A 75 3.14 18.13 -17.36
C SER A 75 4.19 19.17 -17.74
N GLU A 76 4.91 18.94 -18.84
CA GLU A 76 5.88 19.91 -19.42
C GLU A 76 5.23 21.28 -19.68
N THR A 77 3.90 21.33 -19.63
CA THR A 77 3.07 22.52 -19.50
C THR A 77 2.65 22.66 -18.03
N GLY A 78 3.10 23.67 -17.29
CA GLY A 78 2.80 23.90 -15.86
C GLY A 78 1.32 24.11 -15.50
N LYS A 79 0.46 23.15 -15.82
CA LYS A 79 -0.92 23.04 -15.38
C LYS A 79 -0.94 22.15 -14.16
N GLU A 80 -1.21 22.79 -13.03
CA GLU A 80 -1.48 22.18 -11.74
C GLU A 80 -2.40 20.96 -11.91
N THR A 81 -1.83 19.76 -11.85
CA THR A 81 -2.59 18.51 -11.78
C THR A 81 -3.53 18.65 -10.58
N ALA A 82 -4.83 18.46 -10.82
CA ALA A 82 -5.86 18.60 -9.80
C ALA A 82 -5.46 17.84 -8.53
N PRO A 83 -5.77 18.37 -7.33
CA PRO A 83 -5.21 17.88 -6.08
C PRO A 83 -5.45 16.38 -5.89
N PRO A 84 -4.51 15.67 -5.24
CA PRO A 84 -4.65 14.24 -5.00
C PRO A 84 -5.87 13.94 -4.12
N ASP A 85 -6.44 12.76 -4.31
CA ASP A 85 -7.56 12.28 -3.51
C ASP A 85 -7.14 12.17 -2.03
N ARG A 86 -8.00 12.67 -1.13
CA ARG A 86 -7.73 12.68 0.32
C ARG A 86 -8.57 11.64 1.03
N ILE A 87 -7.95 10.96 2.00
CA ILE A 87 -8.68 10.10 2.94
C ILE A 87 -9.38 11.01 3.94
N LEU A 88 -10.69 11.21 3.77
CA LEU A 88 -11.49 12.07 4.65
C LEU A 88 -11.73 11.44 6.03
N SER A 89 -11.82 10.10 6.08
CA SER A 89 -11.99 9.37 7.32
C SER A 89 -11.52 7.92 7.16
N ALA A 90 -11.04 7.32 8.25
CA ALA A 90 -10.75 5.90 8.34
C ALA A 90 -11.37 5.35 9.64
N ARG A 91 -12.04 4.20 9.56
CA ARG A 91 -12.66 3.54 10.72
C ARG A 91 -12.17 2.10 10.80
N VAL A 92 -11.72 1.71 11.99
CA VAL A 92 -11.42 0.31 12.30
C VAL A 92 -12.73 -0.38 12.67
N LEU A 93 -13.20 -1.29 11.81
CA LEU A 93 -14.46 -2.00 12.01
C LEU A 93 -14.34 -3.17 13.00
N ASN A 94 -13.15 -3.77 13.10
CA ASN A 94 -12.87 -4.86 14.01
C ASN A 94 -11.43 -4.73 14.53
N ARG A 95 -11.24 -4.83 15.85
CA ARG A 95 -9.93 -4.94 16.50
C ARG A 95 -9.85 -6.28 17.22
N PRO A 96 -9.40 -7.35 16.53
CA PRO A 96 -9.10 -8.59 17.23
C PRO A 96 -7.85 -8.38 18.09
N GLY A 97 -7.99 -8.47 19.43
CA GLY A 97 -6.84 -8.42 20.35
C GLY A 97 -6.85 -7.34 21.44
N TYR A 98 -8.02 -6.77 21.77
CA TYR A 98 -8.31 -6.18 23.09
C TYR A 98 -9.48 -6.95 23.72
#